data_AF-A0A8J4PP27-F1
#
_entry.id   AF-A0A8J4PP27-F1
#
_cell.length_a   1.000
_cell.length_b   1.000
_cell.length_c   1.000
_cell.angle_alpha   90.00
_cell.angle_beta   90.00
_cell.angle_gamma   90.00
#
_symmetry.space_group_name_H-M   'P 1'
#
loop_
_entity.id
_entity.type
_entity.pdbx_description
1 polymer ?
#
loop_
_entity_poly.entity_id
_entity_poly.type
_entity_poly.pdbx_seq_one_letter_code
_entity_poly.pdbx_strand_id
1 'polypeptide(L)'
;MQIDSYSIQIYRSFSADWVYRFTNGTLVLLFRSICNTSDIKYFKLENVIPLPAVYTLPARLNLKKNQDKFTQSFEKIKAATGVEWSLDDASLESVFPHVGTYQNQVGDIFAEVIGYVAQNIEKRLSDEMVKEAFLELTPKAKLVFKFAEKLSTSNYWEYKFEDQSLTVYFKAIANTSDARDFDFEKLL
;
A
#
# COMPACT_ATOMS: atom_id res chain seq x y z
N MET A 1 -53.33 -6.60 -15.89
CA MET A 1 -52.59 -5.64 -16.73
C MET A 1 -51.60 -4.95 -15.81
N GLN A 2 -50.37 -5.45 -15.77
CA GLN A 2 -49.34 -5.01 -14.82
C GLN A 2 -48.60 -3.84 -15.47
N ILE A 3 -48.73 -2.65 -14.89
CA ILE A 3 -48.01 -1.45 -15.34
C ILE A 3 -46.67 -1.49 -14.61
N ASP A 4 -45.62 -1.87 -15.34
CA ASP A 4 -44.26 -1.79 -14.81
C ASP A 4 -43.89 -0.33 -14.57
N SER A 5 -43.60 -0.01 -13.31
CA SER A 5 -43.15 1.29 -12.87
C SER A 5 -41.74 1.55 -13.40
N TYR A 6 -41.61 2.38 -14.42
CA TYR A 6 -40.31 2.92 -14.84
C TYR A 6 -39.78 3.86 -13.75
N SER A 7 -38.79 3.42 -12.98
CA SER A 7 -38.05 4.31 -12.09
C SER A 7 -37.19 5.25 -12.93
N ILE A 8 -37.60 6.51 -13.08
CA ILE A 8 -36.76 7.56 -13.64
C ILE A 8 -35.69 7.88 -12.59
N GLN A 9 -34.49 7.31 -12.73
CA GLN A 9 -33.33 7.78 -11.98
C GLN A 9 -32.91 9.12 -12.56
N ILE A 10 -33.27 10.21 -11.87
CA ILE A 10 -32.81 11.56 -12.19
C ILE A 10 -31.32 11.62 -11.85
N TYR A 11 -30.46 11.43 -12.85
CA TYR A 11 -29.02 11.57 -12.69
C TYR A 11 -28.66 13.06 -12.58
N ARG A 12 -28.05 13.45 -11.45
CA ARG A 12 -27.41 14.77 -11.29
C ARG A 12 -26.45 15.01 -12.45
N SER A 13 -26.37 16.26 -12.92
CA SER A 13 -25.54 16.70 -14.04
C SER A 13 -24.16 16.03 -14.05
N PHE A 14 -23.85 15.30 -15.12
CA PHE A 14 -22.52 14.74 -15.33
C PHE A 14 -21.51 15.88 -15.54
N SER A 15 -20.38 15.83 -14.85
CA SER A 15 -19.26 16.77 -15.04
C SER A 15 -18.39 16.44 -16.26
N ALA A 16 -18.68 15.33 -16.96
CA ALA A 16 -17.92 14.82 -18.10
C ALA A 16 -18.86 14.38 -19.23
N ASP A 17 -18.38 14.43 -20.48
CA ASP A 17 -19.13 14.07 -21.69
C ASP A 17 -19.43 12.55 -21.76
N TRP A 18 -18.50 11.73 -21.26
CA TRP A 18 -18.60 10.27 -21.19
C TRP A 18 -18.34 9.77 -19.78
N VAL A 19 -19.18 8.84 -19.31
CA VAL A 19 -19.06 8.20 -18.00
C VAL A 19 -19.25 6.70 -18.15
N TYR A 20 -18.33 5.92 -17.61
CA TYR A 20 -18.42 4.47 -17.58
C TYR A 20 -18.79 4.02 -16.17
N ARG A 21 -19.69 3.06 -16.06
CA ARG A 21 -20.11 2.52 -14.75
C ARG A 21 -20.48 1.06 -14.88
N PHE A 22 -20.09 0.24 -13.92
CA PHE A 22 -20.66 -1.09 -13.79
C PHE A 22 -21.96 -1.04 -12.98
N THR A 23 -23.03 -1.62 -13.53
CA THR A 23 -24.32 -1.81 -12.86
C THR A 23 -24.72 -3.26 -13.02
N ASN A 24 -24.87 -4.00 -11.91
CA ASN A 24 -25.25 -5.42 -11.91
C ASN A 24 -24.42 -6.29 -12.89
N GLY A 25 -23.10 -6.11 -12.91
CA GLY A 25 -22.20 -6.85 -13.81
C GLY A 25 -22.19 -6.39 -15.27
N THR A 26 -22.97 -5.36 -15.63
CA THR A 26 -22.98 -4.77 -16.97
C THR A 26 -22.19 -3.47 -16.98
N LEU A 27 -21.25 -3.32 -17.93
CA LEU A 27 -20.61 -2.03 -18.21
C LEU A 27 -21.59 -1.14 -18.97
N VAL A 28 -21.98 -0.03 -18.34
CA VAL A 28 -22.87 0.99 -18.88
C VAL A 28 -22.04 2.20 -19.27
N LEU A 29 -22.20 2.64 -20.52
CA LEU A 29 -21.67 3.89 -21.04
C LEU A 29 -22.78 4.95 -21.01
N LEU A 30 -22.60 5.96 -20.17
CA LEU A 30 -23.49 7.11 -20.03
C LEU A 30 -22.85 8.31 -20.71
N PHE A 31 -23.66 9.13 -21.37
CA PHE A 31 -23.20 10.35 -22.02
C PHE A 31 -24.24 11.45 -21.92
N ARG A 32 -23.78 12.70 -21.88
CA ARG A 32 -24.68 13.87 -21.88
C ARG A 32 -25.17 14.20 -23.30
N SER A 33 -24.29 14.08 -24.27
CA SER A 33 -24.54 14.27 -25.70
C SER A 33 -23.52 13.44 -26.48
N ILE A 34 -23.83 13.09 -27.72
CA ILE A 34 -22.88 12.38 -28.60
C ILE A 34 -21.87 13.42 -29.13
N CYS A 35 -20.81 13.64 -28.37
CA CYS A 35 -19.70 14.52 -28.72
C CYS A 35 -18.37 13.87 -28.32
N ASN A 36 -17.26 14.27 -28.94
CA ASN A 36 -15.92 13.82 -28.56
C ASN A 36 -15.79 12.29 -28.47
N THR A 37 -16.39 11.54 -29.40
CA THR A 37 -16.41 10.07 -29.40
C THR A 37 -15.02 9.44 -29.45
N SER A 38 -14.01 10.18 -29.90
CA SER A 38 -12.61 9.80 -29.83
C SER A 38 -12.12 9.60 -28.39
N ASP A 39 -12.71 10.28 -27.41
CA ASP A 39 -12.21 10.33 -26.04
C ASP A 39 -12.51 9.03 -25.28
N ILE A 40 -13.49 8.28 -25.77
CA ILE A 40 -13.86 6.93 -25.32
C ILE A 40 -12.64 6.01 -25.26
N LYS A 41 -11.69 6.15 -26.20
CA LYS A 41 -10.50 5.27 -26.27
C LYS A 41 -9.45 5.57 -25.19
N TYR A 42 -9.50 6.75 -24.58
CA TYR A 42 -8.58 7.14 -23.51
C TYR A 42 -9.14 6.80 -22.13
N PHE A 43 -10.35 6.26 -22.07
CA PHE A 43 -10.96 5.87 -20.82
C PHE A 43 -10.25 4.65 -20.22
N LYS A 44 -9.86 4.81 -18.95
CA LYS A 44 -9.16 3.79 -18.17
C LYS A 44 -10.17 2.89 -17.47
N LEU A 45 -10.50 1.76 -18.09
CA LEU A 45 -11.46 0.78 -17.56
C LEU A 45 -11.08 0.29 -16.16
N GLU A 46 -9.78 0.21 -15.86
CA GLU A 46 -9.24 -0.14 -14.56
C GLU A 46 -9.73 0.73 -13.39
N ASN A 47 -10.25 1.93 -13.67
CA ASN A 47 -10.76 2.87 -12.67
C ASN A 47 -12.23 2.64 -12.29
N VAL A 48 -12.97 1.83 -13.06
CA VAL A 48 -14.42 1.62 -12.84
C VAL A 48 -14.81 0.16 -12.67
N ILE A 49 -13.90 -0.77 -12.92
CA ILE A 49 -14.13 -2.19 -12.63
C ILE A 49 -14.37 -2.33 -11.12
N PRO A 50 -15.54 -2.83 -10.69
CA PRO A 50 -15.83 -3.03 -9.28
C PRO A 50 -14.91 -4.13 -8.74
N LEU A 51 -14.12 -3.79 -7.73
CA LEU A 51 -13.26 -4.75 -7.05
C LEU A 51 -13.75 -4.94 -5.61
N PRO A 52 -13.77 -6.18 -5.10
CA PRO A 52 -14.21 -6.47 -3.74
C PRO A 52 -13.20 -6.09 -2.65
N ALA A 53 -12.17 -5.26 -2.93
CA ALA A 53 -11.12 -4.95 -1.96
C ALA A 53 -10.72 -3.48 -1.93
N VAL A 54 -9.89 -3.15 -0.93
CA VAL A 54 -9.35 -1.82 -0.64
C VAL A 54 -8.51 -1.26 -1.80
N TYR A 55 -7.74 -2.12 -2.48
CA TYR A 55 -6.87 -1.70 -3.59
C TYR A 55 -7.62 -1.51 -4.92
N THR A 56 -7.22 -0.47 -5.66
CA THR A 56 -7.58 -0.30 -7.07
C THR A 56 -6.87 -1.35 -7.95
N LEU A 57 -7.38 -1.58 -9.18
CA LEU A 57 -6.73 -2.52 -10.10
C LEU A 57 -5.27 -2.14 -10.42
N PRO A 58 -4.94 -0.85 -10.68
CA PRO A 58 -3.55 -0.42 -10.86
C PRO A 58 -2.67 -0.73 -9.66
N ALA A 59 -3.16 -0.48 -8.43
CA ALA A 59 -2.42 -0.75 -7.20
C ALA A 59 -2.09 -2.25 -7.07
N ARG A 60 -3.05 -3.14 -7.34
CA ARG A 60 -2.84 -4.60 -7.33
C ARG A 60 -1.80 -5.05 -8.35
N LEU A 61 -1.85 -4.51 -9.56
CA LEU A 61 -0.86 -4.81 -10.60
C LEU A 61 0.53 -4.32 -10.19
N ASN A 62 0.61 -3.14 -9.57
CA ASN A 62 1.85 -2.57 -9.08
C ASN A 62 2.46 -3.38 -7.91
N LEU A 63 1.64 -3.85 -6.97
CA LEU A 63 2.06 -4.77 -5.91
C LEU A 63 2.59 -6.08 -6.49
N LYS A 64 1.84 -6.71 -7.39
CA LYS A 64 2.25 -7.95 -8.04
C LYS A 64 3.57 -7.80 -8.80
N LYS A 65 3.76 -6.69 -9.52
CA LYS A 65 5.00 -6.40 -10.25
C LYS A 65 6.22 -6.30 -9.31
N ASN A 66 6.02 -5.86 -8.08
CA ASN A 66 7.10 -5.63 -7.11
C ASN A 66 7.29 -6.77 -6.11
N GLN A 67 6.54 -7.87 -6.23
CA GLN A 67 6.65 -9.02 -5.32
C GLN A 67 8.08 -9.56 -5.23
N ASP A 68 8.81 -9.64 -6.37
CA ASP A 68 10.19 -10.12 -6.38
C ASP A 68 11.12 -9.23 -5.53
N LYS A 69 10.88 -7.91 -5.51
CA LYS A 69 11.67 -6.98 -4.67
C LYS A 69 11.35 -7.15 -3.19
N PHE A 70 10.09 -7.44 -2.85
CA PHE A 70 9.71 -7.76 -1.47
C PHE A 70 10.46 -9.01 -1.03
N THR A 71 10.38 -10.08 -1.83
CA THR A 71 11.07 -11.35 -1.57
C THR A 71 12.58 -11.14 -1.39
N GLN A 72 13.24 -10.41 -2.31
CA GLN A 72 14.68 -10.11 -2.17
C GLN A 72 15.03 -9.37 -0.88
N SER A 73 14.16 -8.48 -0.42
CA SER A 73 14.37 -7.74 0.82
C SER A 73 14.17 -8.63 2.05
N PHE A 74 13.17 -9.51 2.05
CA PHE A 74 12.96 -10.48 3.13
C PHE A 74 14.04 -11.55 3.20
N GLU A 75 14.61 -11.97 2.06
CA GLU A 75 15.78 -12.85 2.04
C GLU A 75 17.02 -12.20 2.70
N LYS A 76 17.21 -10.89 2.53
CA LYS A 76 18.27 -10.16 3.26
C LYS A 76 18.02 -10.13 4.76
N ILE A 77 16.76 -9.86 5.16
CA ILE A 77 16.38 -9.89 6.59
C ILE A 77 16.60 -11.29 7.17
N LYS A 78 16.24 -12.34 6.44
CA LYS A 78 16.47 -13.73 6.83
C LYS A 78 17.96 -14.05 6.95
N ALA A 79 18.80 -13.57 6.05
CA ALA A 79 20.24 -13.76 6.15
C ALA A 79 20.81 -13.11 7.43
N ALA A 80 20.32 -11.93 7.82
CA ALA A 80 20.76 -11.24 9.02
C ALA A 80 20.22 -11.87 10.33
N THR A 81 18.94 -12.25 10.32
CA THR A 81 18.22 -12.71 11.52
C THR A 81 18.28 -14.22 11.74
N GLY A 82 18.46 -15.00 10.68
CA GLY A 82 18.35 -16.47 10.68
C GLY A 82 16.91 -17.00 10.64
N VAL A 83 15.89 -16.12 10.52
CA VAL A 83 14.47 -16.48 10.59
C VAL A 83 13.73 -16.01 9.33
N GLU A 84 12.67 -16.71 8.93
CA GLU A 84 11.82 -16.30 7.81
C GLU A 84 10.95 -15.10 8.20
N TRP A 85 11.05 -14.00 7.46
CA TRP A 85 10.24 -12.80 7.68
C TRP A 85 9.15 -12.64 6.63
N SER A 86 8.04 -12.03 7.01
CA SER A 86 6.93 -11.74 6.09
C SER A 86 6.33 -10.36 6.33
N LEU A 87 5.66 -9.85 5.29
CA LEU A 87 4.85 -8.65 5.40
C LEU A 87 3.49 -9.00 5.99
N ASP A 88 2.98 -8.15 6.88
CA ASP A 88 1.58 -8.21 7.27
C ASP A 88 0.69 -7.53 6.20
N ASP A 89 0.09 -8.33 5.31
CA ASP A 89 -0.71 -7.83 4.19
C ASP A 89 -1.89 -6.94 4.63
N ALA A 90 -2.51 -7.27 5.77
CA ALA A 90 -3.59 -6.49 6.34
C ALA A 90 -3.13 -5.09 6.77
N SER A 91 -1.91 -4.97 7.31
CA SER A 91 -1.31 -3.68 7.61
C SER A 91 -1.13 -2.83 6.36
N LEU A 92 -0.70 -3.42 5.24
CA LEU A 92 -0.52 -2.72 3.97
C LEU A 92 -1.86 -2.19 3.41
N GLU A 93 -2.92 -3.01 3.52
CA GLU A 93 -4.27 -2.61 3.13
C GLU A 93 -4.78 -1.45 3.99
N SER A 94 -4.50 -1.49 5.30
CA SER A 94 -4.93 -0.46 6.24
C SER A 94 -4.30 0.91 5.96
N VAL A 95 -3.06 0.94 5.47
CA VAL A 95 -2.34 2.19 5.17
C VAL A 95 -2.58 2.72 3.76
N PHE A 96 -3.19 1.93 2.87
CA PHE A 96 -3.45 2.31 1.49
C PHE A 96 -4.27 3.61 1.30
N PRO A 97 -5.29 3.91 2.13
CA PRO A 97 -5.96 5.21 2.04
C PRO A 97 -5.04 6.41 2.33
N HIS A 98 -3.95 6.18 3.07
CA HIS A 98 -3.05 7.22 3.57
C HIS A 98 -1.84 7.50 2.66
N VAL A 99 -1.66 6.74 1.57
CA VAL A 99 -0.58 7.00 0.59
C VAL A 99 -0.92 8.12 -0.41
N GLY A 100 -2.14 8.67 -0.34
CA GLY A 100 -2.54 9.86 -1.10
C GLY A 100 -2.44 9.68 -2.62
N THR A 101 -1.77 10.61 -3.30
CA THR A 101 -1.62 10.60 -4.77
C THR A 101 -0.82 9.41 -5.31
N TYR A 102 -0.14 8.67 -4.45
CA TYR A 102 0.74 7.57 -4.83
C TYR A 102 0.08 6.19 -4.82
N GLN A 103 -1.24 6.10 -4.68
CA GLN A 103 -1.96 4.82 -4.60
C GLN A 103 -1.65 3.85 -5.75
N ASN A 104 -1.42 4.37 -6.97
CA ASN A 104 -1.08 3.52 -8.13
C ASN A 104 0.38 3.03 -8.13
N GLN A 105 1.22 3.55 -7.23
CA GLN A 105 2.65 3.25 -7.07
C GLN A 105 2.94 2.58 -5.71
N VAL A 106 1.90 2.10 -5.02
CA VAL A 106 2.01 1.58 -3.66
C VAL A 106 3.06 0.46 -3.54
N GLY A 107 3.12 -0.45 -4.51
CA GLY A 107 4.12 -1.52 -4.54
C GLY A 107 5.54 -1.03 -4.78
N ASP A 108 5.74 0.02 -5.59
CA ASP A 108 7.06 0.62 -5.79
C ASP A 108 7.55 1.28 -4.50
N ILE A 109 6.69 2.05 -3.82
CA ILE A 109 7.02 2.75 -2.57
C ILE A 109 7.37 1.75 -1.48
N PHE A 110 6.51 0.78 -1.21
CA PHE A 110 6.75 -0.15 -0.13
C PHE A 110 7.88 -1.14 -0.45
N ALA A 111 8.15 -1.45 -1.73
CA ALA A 111 9.35 -2.23 -2.09
C ALA A 111 10.62 -1.48 -1.70
N GLU A 112 10.67 -0.17 -1.98
CA GLU A 112 11.81 0.67 -1.64
C GLU A 112 11.98 0.78 -0.12
N VAL A 113 10.90 1.06 0.62
CA VAL A 113 10.94 1.18 2.07
C VAL A 113 11.36 -0.14 2.73
N ILE A 114 10.79 -1.28 2.32
CA ILE A 114 11.18 -2.59 2.85
C ILE A 114 12.66 -2.87 2.52
N GLY A 115 13.13 -2.48 1.33
CA GLY A 115 14.54 -2.59 0.96
C GLY A 115 15.47 -1.77 1.86
N TYR A 116 15.04 -0.59 2.30
CA TYR A 116 15.77 0.24 3.26
C TYR A 116 15.71 -0.30 4.69
N VAL A 117 14.55 -0.84 5.11
CA VAL A 117 14.40 -1.56 6.37
C VAL A 117 15.37 -2.74 6.43
N ALA A 118 15.43 -3.54 5.36
CA ALA A 118 16.32 -4.68 5.26
C ALA A 118 17.81 -4.29 5.39
N GLN A 119 18.23 -3.21 4.73
CA GLN A 119 19.60 -2.69 4.84
C GLN A 119 19.92 -2.21 6.27
N ASN A 120 18.97 -1.57 6.94
CA ASN A 120 19.15 -1.10 8.32
C ASN A 120 19.30 -2.29 9.29
N ILE A 121 18.44 -3.30 9.15
CA ILE A 121 18.52 -4.55 9.91
C ILE A 121 19.87 -5.24 9.66
N GLU A 122 20.23 -5.48 8.40
CA GLU A 122 21.51 -6.12 8.03
C GLU A 122 22.72 -5.41 8.65
N LYS A 123 22.73 -4.08 8.62
CA LYS A 123 23.83 -3.28 9.18
C LYS A 123 23.89 -3.36 10.70
N ARG A 124 22.76 -3.28 11.40
CA ARG A 124 22.74 -3.15 12.86
C ARG A 124 22.82 -4.50 13.58
N LEU A 125 22.27 -5.55 12.99
CA LEU A 125 22.34 -6.90 13.56
C LEU A 125 23.70 -7.59 13.35
N SER A 126 24.71 -6.87 12.86
CA SER A 126 26.10 -7.36 12.88
C SER A 126 26.67 -7.44 14.30
N ASP A 127 26.08 -6.71 15.25
CA ASP A 127 26.35 -6.87 16.68
C ASP A 127 25.43 -7.95 17.25
N GLU A 128 26.01 -8.98 17.86
CA GLU A 128 25.27 -10.13 18.38
C GLU A 128 24.33 -9.76 19.53
N MET A 129 24.69 -8.80 20.40
CA MET A 129 23.79 -8.38 21.48
C MET A 129 22.57 -7.65 20.93
N VAL A 130 22.77 -6.80 19.92
CA VAL A 130 21.68 -6.10 19.21
C VAL A 130 20.77 -7.11 18.51
N LYS A 131 21.36 -8.14 17.89
CA LYS A 131 20.62 -9.21 17.22
C LYS A 131 19.76 -10.03 18.19
N GLU A 132 20.31 -10.43 19.32
CA GLU A 132 19.56 -11.19 20.34
C GLU A 132 18.36 -10.38 20.85
N ALA A 133 18.58 -9.12 21.24
CA ALA A 133 17.50 -8.24 21.72
C ALA A 133 16.44 -7.98 20.63
N PHE A 134 16.86 -7.79 19.39
CA PHE A 134 15.94 -7.62 18.26
C PHE A 134 15.06 -8.86 18.06
N LEU A 135 15.64 -10.06 18.11
CA LEU A 135 14.90 -11.32 17.96
C LEU A 135 13.93 -11.57 19.13
N GLU A 136 14.29 -11.18 20.35
CA GLU A 136 13.42 -11.27 21.52
C GLU A 136 12.18 -10.38 21.40
N LEU A 137 12.34 -9.18 20.81
CA LEU A 137 11.23 -8.25 20.59
C LEU A 137 10.41 -8.55 19.34
N THR A 138 10.92 -9.39 18.43
CA THR A 138 10.27 -9.69 17.14
C THR A 138 10.02 -11.18 16.87
N PRO A 139 9.52 -11.98 17.83
CA PRO A 139 9.38 -13.42 17.65
C PRO A 139 8.35 -13.82 16.60
N LYS A 140 7.47 -12.91 16.16
CA LYS A 140 6.55 -13.17 15.03
C LYS A 140 7.21 -13.05 13.66
N ALA A 141 8.42 -12.46 13.58
CA ALA A 141 9.13 -12.20 12.33
C ALA A 141 8.25 -11.52 11.25
N LYS A 142 7.48 -10.52 11.69
CA LYS A 142 6.58 -9.75 10.82
C LYS A 142 7.01 -8.29 10.73
N LEU A 143 6.91 -7.76 9.52
CA LEU A 143 6.97 -6.33 9.26
C LEU A 143 5.54 -5.79 9.10
N VAL A 144 5.21 -4.75 9.87
CA VAL A 144 3.88 -4.14 9.92
C VAL A 144 3.98 -2.67 9.54
N PHE A 145 3.13 -2.18 8.65
CA PHE A 145 3.03 -0.75 8.35
C PHE A 145 1.87 -0.10 9.09
N LYS A 146 2.10 1.07 9.68
CA LYS A 146 1.03 1.89 10.28
C LYS A 146 1.16 3.35 9.84
N PHE A 147 0.02 3.99 9.63
CA PHE A 147 -0.03 5.43 9.43
C PHE A 147 -0.25 6.13 10.78
N ALA A 148 0.45 7.25 11.00
CA ALA A 148 0.21 8.11 12.15
C ALA A 148 0.36 9.59 11.75
N GLU A 149 -0.65 10.40 12.07
CA GLU A 149 -0.64 11.85 11.77
C GLU A 149 0.50 12.60 12.47
N LYS A 150 0.94 12.06 13.62
CA LYS A 150 2.07 12.57 14.39
C LYS A 150 2.96 11.40 14.80
N LEU A 151 4.25 11.53 14.51
CA LEU A 151 5.29 10.62 14.99
C LEU A 151 5.95 11.20 16.23
N SER A 152 6.58 10.34 17.03
CA SER A 152 7.33 10.79 18.21
C SER A 152 8.60 11.54 17.81
N THR A 153 9.08 11.30 16.59
CA THR A 153 10.22 11.98 15.99
C THR A 153 9.77 13.05 15.00
N SER A 154 10.65 14.02 14.71
CA SER A 154 10.42 15.00 13.63
C SER A 154 10.43 14.38 12.23
N ASN A 155 10.86 13.12 12.09
CA ASN A 155 11.09 12.43 10.82
C ASN A 155 9.77 11.99 10.16
N TYR A 156 9.87 11.44 8.95
CA TYR A 156 8.73 10.90 8.21
C TYR A 156 8.43 9.44 8.53
N TRP A 157 9.43 8.73 9.06
CA TRP A 157 9.41 7.30 9.35
C TRP A 157 9.90 7.06 10.77
N GLU A 158 9.30 6.10 11.47
CA GLU A 158 9.65 5.72 12.84
C GLU A 158 9.47 4.22 13.02
N TYR A 159 10.41 3.55 13.68
CA TYR A 159 10.27 2.13 14.00
C TYR A 159 9.80 1.98 15.44
N LYS A 160 8.96 0.98 15.68
CA LYS A 160 8.56 0.55 17.02
C LYS A 160 8.45 -0.97 17.05
N PHE A 161 8.85 -1.56 18.18
CA PHE A 161 8.60 -2.96 18.47
C PHE A 161 7.25 -3.05 19.18
N GLU A 162 6.25 -3.56 18.47
CA GLU A 162 4.86 -3.64 18.95
C GLU A 162 4.27 -4.99 18.56
N ASP A 163 3.46 -5.56 19.45
CA ASP A 163 2.79 -6.83 19.22
C ASP A 163 3.76 -7.94 18.75
N GLN A 164 4.99 -7.94 19.27
CA GLN A 164 6.05 -8.90 18.93
C GLN A 164 6.49 -8.87 17.46
N SER A 165 6.33 -7.72 16.79
CA SER A 165 6.64 -7.48 15.38
C SER A 165 7.38 -6.15 15.22
N LEU A 166 8.08 -5.97 14.11
CA LEU A 166 8.63 -4.67 13.75
C LEU A 166 7.55 -3.85 13.05
N THR A 167 7.13 -2.76 13.70
CA THR A 167 6.16 -1.82 13.13
C THR A 167 6.89 -0.59 12.59
N VAL A 168 6.67 -0.29 11.31
CA VAL A 168 7.18 0.90 10.64
C VAL A 168 6.02 1.89 10.47
N TYR A 169 6.12 2.98 11.21
CA TYR A 169 5.19 4.09 11.15
C TYR A 169 5.60 5.11 10.09
N PHE A 170 4.62 5.71 9.43
CA PHE A 170 4.85 6.89 8.59
C PHE A 170 3.75 7.93 8.74
N LYS A 171 4.11 9.21 8.57
CA LYS A 171 3.15 10.33 8.55
C LYS A 171 2.85 10.88 7.16
N ALA A 172 3.74 10.63 6.21
CA ALA A 172 3.59 10.97 4.80
C ALA A 172 4.61 10.17 3.97
N ILE A 173 4.29 9.93 2.70
CA ILE A 173 5.25 9.34 1.77
C ILE A 173 6.24 10.42 1.34
N ALA A 174 7.34 10.54 2.08
CA ALA A 174 8.45 11.44 1.80
C ALA A 174 9.73 10.83 2.36
N ASN A 175 10.86 11.11 1.71
CA ASN A 175 12.19 10.67 2.13
C ASN A 175 12.22 9.18 2.57
N THR A 176 11.77 8.27 1.69
CA THR A 176 11.71 6.84 1.98
C THR A 176 13.06 6.27 2.43
N SER A 177 14.17 6.88 2.01
CA SER A 177 15.53 6.57 2.47
C SER A 177 15.77 6.78 3.96
N ASP A 178 15.00 7.64 4.64
CA ASP A 178 15.15 7.90 6.08
C ASP A 178 14.89 6.63 6.91
N ALA A 179 14.10 5.69 6.38
CA ALA A 179 13.91 4.37 6.99
C ALA A 179 15.23 3.61 7.14
N ARG A 180 16.18 3.78 6.20
CA ARG A 180 17.49 3.12 6.25
C ARG A 180 18.35 3.58 7.42
N ASP A 181 18.19 4.82 7.86
CA ASP A 181 19.13 5.46 8.79
C ASP A 181 18.55 5.56 10.22
N PHE A 182 17.35 4.99 10.45
CA PHE A 182 16.74 4.93 11.78
C PHE A 182 17.60 4.14 12.77
N ASP A 183 17.60 4.59 14.03
CA ASP A 183 18.40 4.06 15.12
C ASP A 183 17.55 3.28 16.10
N PHE A 184 17.19 2.04 15.73
CA PHE A 184 16.32 1.21 16.55
C PHE A 184 17.03 0.62 17.78
N GLU A 185 18.36 0.68 17.87
CA GLU A 185 19.10 0.24 19.05
C GLU A 185 18.70 1.00 20.32
N LYS A 186 18.25 2.26 20.17
CA LYS A 186 17.70 3.05 21.28
C LYS A 186 16.35 2.55 21.80
N LEU A 187 15.76 1.59 21.11
CA LEU A 187 14.47 0.99 21.44
C LEU A 187 14.60 -0.47 21.93
N LEU A 188 15.82 -1.02 21.90
CA LEU A 188 16.14 -2.37 22.38
C LEU A 188 16.39 -2.38 23.89
#